data_AF-A0A8J4E6R1-F1
#
_entry.id   AF-A0A8J4E6R1-F1
#
_cell.length_a   1.000
_cell.length_b   1.000
_cell.length_c   1.000
_cell.angle_alpha   90.00
_cell.angle_beta   90.00
_cell.angle_gamma   90.00
#
_symmetry.space_group_name_H-M   'P 1'
#
loop_
_entity.id
_entity.type
_entity.pdbx_description
1 polymer ?
#
loop_
_entity_poly.entity_id
_entity_poly.type
_entity_poly.pdbx_seq_one_letter_code
_entity_poly.pdbx_strand_id
1 'polypeptide(L)'
;MGTGGGSTKLIAALRAAATPDLYRDRQDRRNHAVDDFFRLWPEQPGGGRDAGLAAFDAGDPERADAVWEAAGTDVAHHNLAVLNHMLALDADHAVRVAAAKWRRSYRYWRAIWLSPTFWHLYAARLAGPGEPAATVRDTTSPSRQTAATVREQLPLVLARIGARVALRWAERRQSAEMVQAHWQLVEYDGFPENVRAKARLAGADAVIALTRARLAHADGVARPSPRSGASIGRQVRDKVAPALDLLARARVKGADPVEDEVAEHMLRWTAAYVEATGNFVEGLRVLHMARDLSPGYKVGSRIDSLIDDLKRQRTQAERPGTSIVDMMTSSDGLPYGVGWPPHLQ
;
A
#
# COMPACT_ATOMS: atom_id res chain seq x y z
N MET A 1 -28.99 5.45 -9.00
CA MET A 1 -27.72 6.20 -9.20
C MET A 1 -27.44 6.96 -7.92
N GLY A 2 -26.46 6.54 -7.12
CA GLY A 2 -26.08 7.19 -5.87
C GLY A 2 -24.63 7.66 -5.95
N THR A 3 -24.42 8.95 -6.21
CA THR A 3 -23.11 9.58 -6.45
C THR A 3 -22.71 10.50 -5.31
N GLY A 4 -22.76 10.01 -4.07
CA GLY A 4 -22.40 10.79 -2.86
C GLY A 4 -21.21 10.24 -2.05
N GLY A 5 -20.57 9.14 -2.47
CA GLY A 5 -19.68 8.36 -1.60
C GLY A 5 -18.17 8.49 -1.86
N GLY A 6 -17.73 9.20 -2.90
CA GLY A 6 -16.32 9.24 -3.30
C GLY A 6 -15.44 10.12 -2.40
N SER A 7 -15.90 11.34 -2.11
CA SER A 7 -15.14 12.33 -1.32
C SER A 7 -14.91 11.87 0.13
N THR A 8 -15.91 11.22 0.75
CA THR A 8 -15.87 10.75 2.14
C THR A 8 -14.83 9.64 2.37
N LYS A 9 -14.57 8.79 1.36
CA LYS A 9 -13.61 7.67 1.46
C LYS A 9 -12.15 8.13 1.42
N LEU A 10 -11.85 9.19 0.68
CA LEU A 10 -10.50 9.76 0.61
C LEU A 10 -10.12 10.44 1.94
N ILE A 11 -11.05 11.21 2.50
CA ILE A 11 -10.90 11.90 3.79
C ILE A 11 -10.73 10.89 4.93
N ALA A 12 -11.47 9.78 4.93
CA ALA A 12 -11.33 8.72 5.94
C ALA A 12 -9.95 8.01 5.89
N ALA A 13 -9.39 7.79 4.70
CA ALA A 13 -8.06 7.17 4.54
C ALA A 13 -6.90 8.07 4.99
N LEU A 14 -7.10 9.40 5.00
CA LEU A 14 -6.13 10.38 5.50
C LEU A 14 -6.19 10.52 7.03
N ARG A 15 -7.38 10.36 7.63
CA ARG A 15 -7.61 10.52 9.08
C ARG A 15 -7.11 9.36 9.95
N ALA A 16 -7.02 8.14 9.42
CA ALA A 16 -6.63 6.94 10.19
C ALA A 16 -5.14 6.89 10.63
N ALA A 17 -4.37 7.98 10.52
CA ALA A 17 -2.91 7.99 10.63
C ALA A 17 -2.32 8.80 11.81
N ALA A 18 -3.09 9.26 12.81
CA ALA A 18 -2.52 10.14 13.85
C ALA A 18 -3.21 10.12 15.25
N THR A 19 -2.42 10.29 16.34
CA THR A 19 -2.75 10.17 17.80
C THR A 19 -2.71 11.51 18.58
N PRO A 20 -3.19 11.62 19.87
CA PRO A 20 -3.56 12.89 20.56
C PRO A 20 -2.72 13.23 21.85
N ASP A 21 -2.67 14.42 22.48
CA ASP A 21 -3.76 15.39 22.75
C ASP A 21 -3.40 16.92 22.81
N LEU A 22 -2.17 17.38 23.11
CA LEU A 22 -1.74 18.76 22.75
C LEU A 22 -1.44 18.89 21.24
N TYR A 23 -1.35 17.73 20.61
CA TYR A 23 -1.32 17.51 19.18
C TYR A 23 -2.66 17.83 18.52
N ARG A 24 -3.81 17.82 19.22
CA ARG A 24 -5.13 17.97 18.57
C ARG A 24 -5.30 19.30 17.86
N ASP A 25 -5.05 20.46 18.47
CA ASP A 25 -5.23 21.76 17.76
C ASP A 25 -4.29 21.91 16.54
N ARG A 26 -3.03 21.49 16.68
CA ARG A 26 -2.07 21.49 15.56
C ARG A 26 -2.45 20.49 14.48
N GLN A 27 -2.98 19.34 14.87
CA GLN A 27 -3.40 18.26 13.97
C GLN A 27 -4.73 18.57 13.31
N ASP A 28 -5.65 19.25 13.99
CA ASP A 28 -6.91 19.75 13.46
C ASP A 28 -6.65 20.86 12.45
N ARG A 29 -5.71 21.77 12.72
CA ARG A 29 -5.22 22.73 11.71
C ARG A 29 -4.55 22.03 10.54
N ARG A 30 -3.72 21.01 10.78
CA ARG A 30 -3.07 20.24 9.70
C ARG A 30 -4.09 19.47 8.86
N ASN A 31 -5.07 18.86 9.50
CA ASN A 31 -6.15 18.12 8.86
C ASN A 31 -7.04 19.07 8.05
N HIS A 32 -7.41 20.22 8.63
CA HIS A 32 -8.12 21.27 7.93
C HIS A 32 -7.35 21.80 6.73
N ALA A 33 -6.03 22.00 6.87
CA ALA A 33 -5.19 22.41 5.76
C ALA A 33 -5.22 21.37 4.64
N VAL A 34 -5.02 20.08 4.95
CA VAL A 34 -5.11 19.01 3.95
C VAL A 34 -6.50 18.93 3.32
N ASP A 35 -7.57 19.02 4.11
CA ASP A 35 -8.95 18.99 3.64
C ASP A 35 -9.25 20.20 2.71
N ASP A 36 -8.75 21.39 3.05
CA ASP A 36 -8.88 22.59 2.20
C ASP A 36 -8.03 22.48 0.92
N PHE A 37 -6.82 21.92 1.00
CA PHE A 37 -5.96 21.67 -0.16
C PHE A 37 -6.63 20.73 -1.18
N PHE A 38 -7.32 19.67 -0.76
CA PHE A 38 -7.98 18.77 -1.73
C PHE A 38 -9.40 19.22 -2.12
N ARG A 39 -9.80 20.46 -1.81
CA ARG A 39 -11.09 21.04 -2.22
C ARG A 39 -10.94 21.80 -3.54
N LEU A 40 -12.02 21.88 -4.32
CA LEU A 40 -12.09 22.84 -5.43
C LEU A 40 -12.20 24.27 -4.90
N TRP A 41 -11.43 25.19 -5.47
CA TRP A 41 -11.32 26.58 -5.01
C TRP A 41 -11.96 27.54 -6.00
N PRO A 42 -12.60 28.62 -5.51
CA PRO A 42 -13.02 29.71 -6.38
C PRO A 42 -11.80 30.48 -6.87
N GLU A 43 -11.79 30.93 -8.12
CA GLU A 43 -10.71 31.78 -8.65
C GLU A 43 -10.54 33.10 -7.90
N GLN A 44 -11.64 33.69 -7.40
CA GLN A 44 -11.63 34.93 -6.65
C GLN A 44 -11.96 34.71 -5.16
N PRO A 45 -11.09 35.17 -4.23
CA PRO A 45 -11.42 35.20 -2.81
C PRO A 45 -12.63 36.11 -2.55
N GLY A 46 -13.62 35.64 -1.78
CA GLY A 46 -14.78 36.45 -1.37
C GLY A 46 -16.06 36.25 -2.18
N GLY A 47 -16.05 35.34 -3.18
CA GLY A 47 -17.26 34.95 -3.89
C GLY A 47 -17.52 35.80 -5.14
N GLY A 48 -17.24 35.19 -6.29
CA GLY A 48 -17.67 35.62 -7.62
C GLY A 48 -18.21 34.40 -8.38
N ARG A 49 -18.85 34.60 -9.54
CA ARG A 49 -19.27 33.49 -10.39
C ARG A 49 -18.05 32.80 -11.00
N ASP A 50 -17.60 31.71 -10.39
CA ASP A 50 -16.62 30.80 -10.98
C ASP A 50 -17.36 29.84 -11.92
N ALA A 51 -17.17 30.03 -13.22
CA ALA A 51 -17.88 29.24 -14.23
C ALA A 51 -17.49 27.75 -14.20
N GLY A 52 -16.29 27.42 -13.71
CA GLY A 52 -15.83 26.04 -13.58
C GLY A 52 -16.49 25.34 -12.40
N LEU A 53 -16.55 25.99 -11.23
CA LEU A 53 -17.30 25.50 -10.08
C LEU A 53 -18.79 25.36 -10.40
N ALA A 54 -19.39 26.35 -11.08
CA ALA A 54 -20.79 26.29 -11.48
C ALA A 54 -21.07 25.11 -12.42
N ALA A 55 -20.17 24.81 -13.36
CA ALA A 55 -20.29 23.64 -14.22
C ALA A 55 -20.14 22.31 -13.45
N PHE A 56 -19.18 22.26 -12.52
CA PHE A 56 -18.99 21.08 -11.66
C PHE A 56 -20.22 20.80 -10.79
N ASP A 57 -20.78 21.83 -10.15
CA ASP A 57 -21.99 21.72 -9.32
C ASP A 57 -23.23 21.32 -10.14
N ALA A 58 -23.27 21.68 -11.42
CA ALA A 58 -24.31 21.24 -12.36
C ALA A 58 -24.14 19.78 -12.85
N GLY A 59 -23.09 19.07 -12.38
CA GLY A 59 -22.80 17.70 -12.78
C GLY A 59 -22.12 17.58 -14.15
N ASP A 60 -21.48 18.65 -14.64
CA ASP A 60 -20.78 18.71 -15.93
C ASP A 60 -19.25 18.87 -15.72
N PRO A 61 -18.54 17.79 -15.35
CA PRO A 61 -17.11 17.85 -15.10
C PRO A 61 -16.29 18.11 -16.37
N GLU A 62 -16.81 17.81 -17.57
CA GLU A 62 -16.12 18.08 -18.83
C GLU A 62 -16.10 19.57 -19.13
N ARG A 63 -17.23 20.25 -18.92
CA ARG A 63 -17.29 21.71 -19.01
C ARG A 63 -16.44 22.38 -17.94
N ALA A 64 -16.45 21.89 -16.70
CA ALA A 64 -15.59 22.41 -15.64
C ALA A 64 -14.10 22.32 -16.04
N ASP A 65 -13.68 21.16 -16.56
CA ASP A 65 -12.34 20.93 -17.08
C ASP A 65 -11.97 21.90 -18.22
N ALA A 66 -12.87 22.11 -19.19
CA ALA A 66 -12.65 23.05 -20.29
C ALA A 66 -12.53 24.51 -19.82
N VAL A 67 -13.35 24.93 -18.85
CA VAL A 67 -13.31 26.28 -18.28
C VAL A 67 -11.97 26.52 -17.57
N TRP A 68 -11.54 25.59 -16.71
CA TRP A 68 -10.27 25.74 -15.99
C TRP A 68 -9.05 25.63 -16.92
N GLU A 69 -9.08 24.78 -17.94
CA GLU A 69 -8.02 24.74 -18.96
C GLU A 69 -7.90 26.09 -19.70
N ALA A 70 -9.02 26.70 -20.05
CA ALA A 70 -9.04 28.00 -20.71
C ALA A 70 -8.53 29.13 -19.79
N ALA A 71 -8.83 29.05 -18.49
CA ALA A 71 -8.37 30.05 -17.52
C ALA A 71 -6.86 30.00 -17.28
N GLY A 72 -6.27 28.79 -17.20
CA GLY A 72 -4.82 28.61 -17.08
C GLY A 72 -4.17 29.21 -15.83
N THR A 73 -4.98 29.59 -14.83
CA THR A 73 -4.50 30.18 -13.57
C THR A 73 -3.94 29.09 -12.63
N ASP A 74 -3.18 29.48 -11.60
CA ASP A 74 -2.73 28.54 -10.57
C ASP A 74 -3.90 27.85 -9.86
N VAL A 75 -4.99 28.57 -9.61
CA VAL A 75 -6.21 27.99 -9.00
C VAL A 75 -6.89 27.03 -9.97
N ALA A 76 -6.96 27.38 -11.26
CA ALA A 76 -7.51 26.51 -12.29
C ALA A 76 -6.70 25.22 -12.46
N HIS A 77 -5.36 25.30 -12.50
CA HIS A 77 -4.49 24.12 -12.50
C HIS A 77 -4.71 23.24 -11.25
N HIS A 78 -4.89 23.85 -10.09
CA HIS A 78 -5.18 23.12 -8.86
C HIS A 78 -6.51 22.37 -8.95
N ASN A 79 -7.57 23.07 -9.38
CA ASN A 79 -8.89 22.48 -9.58
C ASN A 79 -8.86 21.35 -10.61
N LEU A 80 -8.11 21.50 -11.71
CA LEU A 80 -7.89 20.45 -12.69
C LEU A 80 -7.16 19.24 -12.09
N ALA A 81 -6.19 19.47 -11.20
CA ALA A 81 -5.48 18.40 -10.49
C ALA A 81 -6.43 17.59 -9.61
N VAL A 82 -7.26 18.27 -8.81
CA VAL A 82 -8.28 17.67 -7.93
C VAL A 82 -9.36 16.95 -8.75
N LEU A 83 -9.95 17.62 -9.74
CA LEU A 83 -11.01 17.06 -10.59
C LEU A 83 -10.53 15.79 -11.29
N ASN A 84 -9.38 15.84 -11.98
CA ASN A 84 -8.88 14.67 -12.69
C ASN A 84 -8.47 13.54 -11.72
N HIS A 85 -8.06 13.85 -10.49
CA HIS A 85 -7.84 12.84 -9.45
C HIS A 85 -9.15 12.14 -9.05
N MET A 86 -10.22 12.90 -8.82
CA MET A 86 -11.55 12.36 -8.49
C MET A 86 -12.10 11.50 -9.63
N LEU A 87 -12.08 12.01 -10.87
CA LEU A 87 -12.53 11.25 -12.04
C LEU A 87 -11.71 9.96 -12.24
N ALA A 88 -10.42 9.99 -11.93
CA ALA A 88 -9.58 8.81 -12.03
C ALA A 88 -9.93 7.75 -10.98
N LEU A 89 -10.37 8.16 -9.78
CA LEU A 89 -10.87 7.26 -8.75
C LEU A 89 -12.25 6.68 -9.11
N ASP A 90 -13.12 7.47 -9.76
CA ASP A 90 -14.46 7.01 -10.18
C ASP A 90 -14.39 6.08 -11.40
N ALA A 91 -13.41 6.28 -12.28
CA ALA A 91 -13.16 5.47 -13.45
C ALA A 91 -12.39 4.16 -13.17
N ASP A 92 -12.32 3.68 -11.91
CA ASP A 92 -11.57 2.48 -11.49
C ASP A 92 -11.89 1.28 -12.41
N HIS A 93 -13.15 1.13 -12.86
CA HIS A 93 -13.57 0.06 -13.75
C HIS A 93 -13.11 0.17 -15.22
N ALA A 94 -12.63 1.34 -15.67
CA ALA A 94 -12.24 1.65 -17.04
C ALA A 94 -10.77 2.04 -17.12
N VAL A 95 -9.89 1.04 -17.12
CA VAL A 95 -8.41 1.15 -17.01
C VAL A 95 -7.81 2.29 -17.82
N ARG A 96 -8.12 2.38 -19.12
CA ARG A 96 -7.56 3.40 -20.01
C ARG A 96 -8.02 4.82 -19.66
N VAL A 97 -9.28 4.97 -19.28
CA VAL A 97 -9.87 6.25 -18.88
C VAL A 97 -9.24 6.70 -17.56
N ALA A 98 -9.17 5.80 -16.57
CA ALA A 98 -8.51 6.07 -15.29
C ALA A 98 -7.04 6.48 -15.50
N ALA A 99 -6.27 5.71 -16.27
CA ALA A 99 -4.86 6.01 -16.53
C ALA A 99 -4.64 7.37 -17.22
N ALA A 100 -5.53 7.78 -18.13
CA ALA A 100 -5.47 9.11 -18.76
C ALA A 100 -5.74 10.22 -17.73
N LYS A 101 -6.76 10.07 -16.88
CA LYS A 101 -7.11 11.04 -15.84
C LYS A 101 -6.03 11.14 -14.75
N TRP A 102 -5.43 10.02 -14.35
CA TRP A 102 -4.27 9.98 -13.44
C TRP A 102 -3.08 10.75 -13.98
N ARG A 103 -2.65 10.49 -15.23
CA ARG A 103 -1.54 11.21 -15.86
C ARG A 103 -1.80 12.71 -15.91
N ARG A 104 -3.01 13.11 -16.26
CA ARG A 104 -3.42 14.52 -16.32
C ARG A 104 -3.42 15.16 -14.93
N SER A 105 -3.94 14.48 -13.91
CA SER A 105 -3.88 14.93 -12.51
C SER A 105 -2.44 15.17 -12.05
N TYR A 106 -1.53 14.21 -12.28
CA TYR A 106 -0.12 14.34 -11.89
C TYR A 106 0.61 15.47 -12.62
N ARG A 107 0.29 15.70 -13.90
CA ARG A 107 0.80 16.85 -14.66
C ARG A 107 0.45 18.16 -13.96
N TYR A 108 -0.80 18.34 -13.52
CA TYR A 108 -1.20 19.54 -12.81
C TYR A 108 -0.65 19.59 -11.39
N TRP A 109 -0.61 18.47 -10.66
CA TRP A 109 0.03 18.45 -9.35
C TRP A 109 1.49 18.89 -9.41
N ARG A 110 2.22 18.50 -10.45
CA ARG A 110 3.58 18.98 -10.70
C ARG A 110 3.61 20.49 -10.96
N ALA A 111 2.70 21.01 -11.79
CA ALA A 111 2.62 22.44 -12.06
C ALA A 111 2.39 23.24 -10.76
N ILE A 112 1.44 22.79 -9.93
CA ILE A 112 1.15 23.36 -8.61
C ILE A 112 2.34 23.26 -7.66
N TRP A 113 2.97 22.09 -7.59
CA TRP A 113 4.12 21.86 -6.73
C TRP A 113 5.29 22.82 -7.05
N LEU A 114 5.48 23.13 -8.33
CA LEU A 114 6.52 24.05 -8.79
C LEU A 114 6.12 25.53 -8.69
N SER A 115 4.82 25.88 -8.71
CA SER A 115 4.32 27.26 -8.68
C SER A 115 4.48 27.92 -7.31
N PRO A 116 5.42 28.88 -7.11
CA PRO A 116 5.52 29.59 -5.84
C PRO A 116 4.25 30.40 -5.56
N THR A 117 3.67 31.01 -6.60
CA THR A 117 2.45 31.82 -6.53
C THR A 117 1.29 31.05 -5.93
N PHE A 118 1.05 29.81 -6.37
CA PHE A 118 0.03 28.95 -5.76
C PHE A 118 0.24 28.79 -4.24
N TRP A 119 1.47 28.48 -3.81
CA TRP A 119 1.76 28.26 -2.38
C TRP A 119 1.64 29.52 -1.54
N HIS A 120 1.83 30.71 -2.13
CA HIS A 120 1.50 31.98 -1.49
C HIS A 120 -0.02 32.14 -1.31
N LEU A 121 -0.81 31.84 -2.35
CA LEU A 121 -2.27 31.88 -2.28
C LEU A 121 -2.81 30.90 -1.24
N TYR A 122 -2.26 29.68 -1.21
CA TYR A 122 -2.65 28.67 -0.23
C TYR A 122 -2.33 29.12 1.21
N ALA A 123 -1.14 29.66 1.46
CA ALA A 123 -0.80 30.19 2.78
C ALA A 123 -1.73 31.34 3.20
N ALA A 124 -2.09 32.24 2.28
CA ALA A 124 -3.05 33.31 2.55
C ALA A 124 -4.46 32.78 2.86
N ARG A 125 -4.85 31.65 2.26
CA ARG A 125 -6.11 30.98 2.53
C ARG A 125 -6.15 30.26 3.88
N LEU A 126 -5.01 29.70 4.31
CA LEU A 126 -4.87 29.10 5.64
C LEU A 126 -4.83 30.14 6.76
N ALA A 127 -4.53 31.39 6.45
CA ALA A 127 -4.46 32.47 7.41
C ALA A 127 -5.81 32.68 8.10
N GLY A 128 -5.84 32.46 9.41
CA GLY A 128 -7.05 32.64 10.21
C GLY A 128 -7.40 34.13 10.41
N PRO A 129 -8.57 34.43 11.00
CA PRO A 129 -9.05 35.80 11.23
C PRO A 129 -8.11 36.69 12.06
N GLY A 130 -7.17 36.09 12.80
CA GLY A 130 -6.21 36.77 13.66
C GLY A 130 -4.79 36.90 13.08
N GLU A 131 -4.53 36.47 11.84
CA GLU A 131 -3.21 36.57 11.22
C GLU A 131 -3.14 37.81 10.30
N PRO A 132 -2.37 38.86 10.64
CA PRO A 132 -2.26 40.04 9.80
C PRO A 132 -1.81 39.69 8.38
N ALA A 133 -2.39 40.33 7.36
CA ALA A 133 -1.99 40.10 5.97
C ALA A 133 -0.48 40.36 5.73
N ALA A 134 0.13 41.24 6.52
CA ALA A 134 1.57 41.49 6.50
C ALA A 134 2.40 40.29 6.99
N THR A 135 1.93 39.54 7.99
CA THR A 135 2.66 38.39 8.54
C THR A 135 2.59 37.16 7.64
N VAL A 136 1.56 37.01 6.79
CA VAL A 136 1.49 35.92 5.80
C VAL A 136 2.65 35.99 4.78
N ARG A 137 3.24 37.17 4.56
CA ARG A 137 4.41 37.32 3.69
C ARG A 137 5.70 36.86 4.37
N ASP A 138 5.76 36.94 5.69
CA ASP A 138 6.88 36.46 6.51
C ASP A 138 7.00 34.93 6.43
N THR A 139 8.20 34.43 6.18
CA THR A 139 8.47 32.98 6.11
C THR A 139 8.27 32.28 7.44
N THR A 140 8.23 33.02 8.54
CA THR A 140 8.00 32.49 9.89
C THR A 140 6.52 32.32 10.25
N SER A 141 5.58 32.82 9.43
CA SER A 141 4.14 32.65 9.65
C SER A 141 3.73 31.17 9.79
N PRO A 142 2.84 30.83 10.74
CA PRO A 142 2.32 29.45 10.87
C PRO A 142 1.66 28.93 9.60
N SER A 143 0.92 29.77 8.88
CA SER A 143 0.22 29.42 7.64
C SER A 143 1.22 29.15 6.51
N ARG A 144 2.30 29.92 6.43
CA ARG A 144 3.41 29.69 5.50
C ARG A 144 4.17 28.40 5.79
N GLN A 145 4.50 28.14 7.05
CA GLN A 145 5.15 26.88 7.45
C GLN A 145 4.26 25.67 7.12
N THR A 146 2.95 25.78 7.35
CA THR A 146 1.98 24.73 7.03
C THR A 146 1.91 24.50 5.52
N ALA A 147 1.76 25.55 4.71
CA ALA A 147 1.77 25.47 3.25
C ALA A 147 3.09 24.88 2.71
N ALA A 148 4.24 25.29 3.27
CA ALA A 148 5.54 24.73 2.91
C ALA A 148 5.65 23.23 3.24
N THR A 149 5.13 22.82 4.40
CA THR A 149 5.07 21.40 4.79
C THR A 149 4.20 20.61 3.81
N VAL A 150 3.02 21.11 3.46
CA VAL A 150 2.14 20.46 2.48
C VAL A 150 2.84 20.36 1.13
N ARG A 151 3.50 21.43 0.67
CA ARG A 151 4.28 21.44 -0.58
C ARG A 151 5.37 20.38 -0.59
N GLU A 152 6.14 20.28 0.49
CA GLU A 152 7.23 19.31 0.60
C GLU A 152 6.71 17.88 0.58
N GLN A 153 5.58 17.62 1.25
CA GLN A 153 4.99 16.30 1.38
C GLN A 153 4.16 15.87 0.16
N LEU A 154 3.69 16.81 -0.66
CA LEU A 154 2.74 16.54 -1.75
C LEU A 154 3.19 15.40 -2.67
N PRO A 155 4.41 15.39 -3.24
CA PRO A 155 4.82 14.28 -4.11
C PRO A 155 4.84 12.92 -3.41
N LEU A 156 5.25 12.88 -2.14
CA LEU A 156 5.27 11.65 -1.34
C LEU A 156 3.85 11.14 -1.06
N VAL A 157 2.91 12.04 -0.78
CA VAL A 157 1.49 11.70 -0.58
C VAL A 157 0.89 11.15 -1.86
N LEU A 158 1.12 11.79 -3.01
CA LEU A 158 0.64 11.32 -4.31
C LEU A 158 1.19 9.92 -4.62
N ALA A 159 2.48 9.70 -4.43
CA ALA A 159 3.07 8.37 -4.62
C ALA A 159 2.47 7.31 -3.68
N ARG A 160 2.23 7.64 -2.40
CA ARG A 160 1.55 6.73 -1.47
C ARG A 160 0.14 6.37 -1.94
N ILE A 161 -0.60 7.32 -2.52
CA ILE A 161 -1.90 7.06 -3.14
C ILE A 161 -1.73 6.08 -4.31
N GLY A 162 -0.80 6.37 -5.23
CA GLY A 162 -0.47 5.49 -6.37
C GLY A 162 -0.16 4.06 -5.93
N ALA A 163 0.75 3.88 -4.98
CA ALA A 163 1.13 2.57 -4.45
C ALA A 163 -0.05 1.85 -3.78
N ARG A 164 -0.87 2.54 -2.98
CA ARG A 164 -2.07 1.95 -2.35
C ARG A 164 -3.14 1.55 -3.36
N VAL A 165 -3.30 2.30 -4.45
CA VAL A 165 -4.22 1.92 -5.52
C VAL A 165 -3.66 0.72 -6.29
N ALA A 166 -2.37 0.73 -6.65
CA ALA A 166 -1.70 -0.42 -7.27
C ALA A 166 -1.86 -1.70 -6.44
N LEU A 167 -1.64 -1.62 -5.14
CA LEU A 167 -1.81 -2.74 -4.21
C LEU A 167 -3.25 -3.27 -4.20
N ARG A 168 -4.25 -2.38 -4.11
CA ARG A 168 -5.67 -2.78 -4.16
C ARG A 168 -6.02 -3.50 -5.47
N TRP A 169 -5.46 -3.06 -6.59
CA TRP A 169 -5.64 -3.74 -7.88
C TRP A 169 -4.96 -5.11 -7.92
N ALA A 170 -3.76 -5.19 -7.36
CA ALA A 170 -3.01 -6.44 -7.25
C ALA A 170 -3.79 -7.46 -6.39
N GLU A 171 -4.33 -7.02 -5.25
CA GLU A 171 -5.15 -7.84 -4.34
C GLU A 171 -6.42 -8.38 -5.00
N ARG A 172 -7.08 -7.58 -5.85
CA ARG A 172 -8.29 -7.99 -6.57
C ARG A 172 -8.02 -8.93 -7.75
N ARG A 173 -6.75 -9.13 -8.15
CA ARG A 173 -6.35 -9.92 -9.33
C ARG A 173 -7.00 -9.45 -10.64
N GLN A 174 -7.38 -8.16 -10.73
CA GLN A 174 -8.26 -7.69 -11.81
C GLN A 174 -7.51 -7.12 -13.03
N SER A 175 -6.31 -6.55 -12.89
CA SER A 175 -5.55 -6.05 -14.04
C SER A 175 -4.08 -5.76 -13.70
N ALA A 176 -3.15 -6.52 -14.29
CA ALA A 176 -1.72 -6.22 -14.23
C ALA A 176 -1.40 -4.85 -14.87
N GLU A 177 -2.17 -4.44 -15.87
CA GLU A 177 -2.04 -3.12 -16.50
C GLU A 177 -2.34 -2.00 -15.51
N MET A 178 -3.36 -2.14 -14.64
CA MET A 178 -3.67 -1.13 -13.61
C MET A 178 -2.59 -1.08 -12.53
N VAL A 179 -2.11 -2.22 -12.07
CA VAL A 179 -0.98 -2.28 -11.13
C VAL A 179 0.21 -1.52 -11.71
N GLN A 180 0.55 -1.79 -12.97
CA GLN A 180 1.65 -1.14 -13.67
C GLN A 180 1.40 0.36 -13.89
N ALA A 181 0.21 0.75 -14.34
CA ALA A 181 -0.15 2.14 -14.57
C ALA A 181 -0.05 2.97 -13.29
N HIS A 182 -0.53 2.43 -12.16
CA HIS A 182 -0.42 3.10 -10.86
C HIS A 182 1.00 3.10 -10.31
N TRP A 183 1.79 2.06 -10.57
CA TRP A 183 3.20 2.05 -10.21
C TRP A 183 4.00 3.09 -11.02
N GLN A 184 3.69 3.28 -12.30
CA GLN A 184 4.28 4.34 -13.12
C GLN A 184 4.00 5.75 -12.57
N LEU A 185 2.92 5.95 -11.81
CA LEU A 185 2.67 7.22 -11.11
C LEU A 185 3.59 7.42 -9.90
N VAL A 186 4.02 6.34 -9.24
CA VAL A 186 5.06 6.39 -8.19
C VAL A 186 6.40 6.79 -8.81
N GLU A 187 6.67 6.30 -10.02
CA GLU A 187 7.85 6.61 -10.84
C GLU A 187 7.72 7.87 -11.71
N TYR A 188 6.73 8.73 -11.43
CA TYR A 188 6.46 9.87 -12.30
C TYR A 188 7.71 10.75 -12.49
N ASP A 189 8.22 10.78 -13.71
CA ASP A 189 9.49 11.41 -14.11
C ASP A 189 9.52 12.92 -13.86
N GLY A 190 8.34 13.53 -13.76
CA GLY A 190 8.14 14.91 -13.39
C GLY A 190 8.59 15.29 -11.97
N PHE A 191 8.79 14.32 -11.06
CA PHE A 191 9.35 14.56 -9.73
C PHE A 191 10.85 14.23 -9.66
N PRO A 192 11.66 14.95 -8.86
CA PRO A 192 13.09 14.65 -8.65
C PRO A 192 13.34 13.23 -8.12
N GLU A 193 14.53 12.68 -8.42
CA GLU A 193 14.86 11.29 -8.02
C GLU A 193 14.82 11.06 -6.50
N ASN A 194 15.29 12.01 -5.69
CA ASN A 194 15.21 11.90 -4.23
C ASN A 194 13.76 11.81 -3.72
N VAL A 195 12.83 12.45 -4.43
CA VAL A 195 11.39 12.38 -4.15
C VAL A 195 10.83 11.03 -4.60
N ARG A 196 11.16 10.57 -5.82
CA ARG A 196 10.75 9.25 -6.33
C ARG A 196 11.29 8.11 -5.46
N ALA A 197 12.52 8.19 -4.98
CA ALA A 197 13.10 7.21 -4.07
C ALA A 197 12.34 7.12 -2.74
N LYS A 198 12.00 8.27 -2.13
CA LYS A 198 11.16 8.32 -0.92
C LYS A 198 9.75 7.78 -1.18
N ALA A 199 9.19 8.10 -2.33
CA ALA A 199 7.91 7.61 -2.82
C ALA A 199 7.88 6.08 -2.97
N ARG A 200 8.88 5.49 -3.62
CA ARG A 200 9.08 4.04 -3.73
C ARG A 200 9.16 3.39 -2.37
N LEU A 201 10.00 3.91 -1.47
CA LEU A 201 10.16 3.38 -0.12
C LEU A 201 8.84 3.43 0.65
N ALA A 202 8.14 4.56 0.64
CA ALA A 202 6.85 4.69 1.32
C ALA A 202 5.75 3.80 0.73
N GLY A 203 5.78 3.57 -0.59
CA GLY A 203 4.91 2.61 -1.25
C GLY A 203 5.21 1.18 -0.78
N ALA A 204 6.49 0.81 -0.76
CA ALA A 204 6.94 -0.49 -0.27
C ALA A 204 6.59 -0.69 1.22
N ASP A 205 6.83 0.28 2.10
CA ASP A 205 6.52 0.21 3.53
C ASP A 205 5.05 -0.16 3.78
N ALA A 206 4.12 0.42 3.01
CA ALA A 206 2.70 0.11 3.13
C ALA A 206 2.39 -1.35 2.73
N VAL A 207 3.07 -1.85 1.69
CA VAL A 207 2.93 -3.23 1.23
C VAL A 207 3.54 -4.21 2.25
N ILE A 208 4.72 -3.88 2.78
CA ILE A 208 5.40 -4.66 3.84
C ILE A 208 4.54 -4.74 5.09
N ALA A 209 4.02 -3.61 5.57
CA ALA A 209 3.17 -3.56 6.75
C ALA A 209 1.90 -4.41 6.58
N LEU A 210 1.28 -4.37 5.40
CA LEU A 210 0.12 -5.21 5.09
C LEU A 210 0.49 -6.70 5.08
N THR A 211 1.59 -7.08 4.42
CA THR A 211 2.06 -8.47 4.39
C THR A 211 2.29 -8.99 5.80
N ARG A 212 2.97 -8.23 6.66
CA ARG A 212 3.18 -8.58 8.07
C ARG A 212 1.89 -8.70 8.86
N ALA A 213 0.93 -7.79 8.67
CA ALA A 213 -0.37 -7.90 9.32
C ALA A 213 -1.12 -9.18 8.93
N ARG A 214 -1.01 -9.60 7.66
CA ARG A 214 -1.58 -10.87 7.18
C ARG A 214 -0.87 -12.10 7.75
N LEU A 215 0.46 -12.06 7.85
CA LEU A 215 1.24 -13.13 8.49
C LEU A 215 0.88 -13.27 9.98
N ALA A 216 0.81 -12.16 10.72
CA ALA A 216 0.41 -12.15 12.12
C ALA A 216 -1.00 -12.73 12.33
N HIS A 217 -1.95 -12.36 11.45
CA HIS A 217 -3.29 -12.94 11.48
C HIS A 217 -3.27 -14.45 11.19
N ALA A 218 -2.53 -14.89 10.17
CA ALA A 218 -2.42 -16.29 9.82
C ALA A 218 -1.76 -17.13 10.92
N ASP A 219 -0.74 -16.59 11.60
CA ASP A 219 -0.13 -17.20 12.79
C ASP A 219 -1.15 -17.43 13.90
N GLY A 220 -2.00 -16.43 14.17
CA GLY A 220 -3.06 -16.53 15.16
C GLY A 220 -4.08 -17.65 14.86
N VAL A 221 -4.29 -17.96 13.58
CA VAL A 221 -5.19 -19.05 13.14
C VAL A 221 -4.46 -20.40 13.08
N ALA A 222 -3.21 -20.44 12.64
CA ALA A 222 -2.46 -21.67 12.43
C ALA A 222 -2.00 -22.31 13.75
N ARG A 223 -1.53 -21.50 14.71
CA ARG A 223 -1.00 -22.00 15.99
C ARG A 223 -1.99 -22.87 16.78
N PRO A 224 -3.28 -22.48 16.98
CA PRO A 224 -4.25 -23.34 17.66
C PRO A 224 -4.81 -24.46 16.79
N SER A 225 -4.48 -24.53 15.49
CA SER A 225 -5.02 -25.52 14.56
C SER A 225 -3.93 -26.04 13.60
N PRO A 226 -2.95 -26.82 14.09
CA PRO A 226 -1.84 -27.33 13.28
C PRO A 226 -2.29 -28.09 12.03
N ARG A 227 -3.40 -28.85 12.12
CA ARG A 227 -4.00 -29.58 10.99
C ARG A 227 -4.46 -28.69 9.84
N SER A 228 -4.62 -27.39 10.05
CA SER A 228 -4.96 -26.41 9.01
C SER A 228 -3.72 -25.75 8.40
N GLY A 229 -2.52 -25.98 8.95
CA GLY A 229 -1.29 -25.25 8.61
C GLY A 229 -0.97 -25.23 7.12
N ALA A 230 -1.10 -26.36 6.42
CA ALA A 230 -0.89 -26.41 4.97
C ALA A 230 -1.88 -25.53 4.19
N SER A 231 -3.17 -25.58 4.55
CA SER A 231 -4.21 -24.77 3.89
C SER A 231 -4.00 -23.27 4.12
N ILE A 232 -3.57 -22.90 5.33
CA ILE A 232 -3.25 -21.53 5.71
C ILE A 232 -2.02 -21.04 4.93
N GLY A 233 -0.96 -21.86 4.83
CA GLY A 233 0.23 -21.55 4.04
C GLY A 233 -0.10 -21.23 2.58
N ARG A 234 -0.93 -22.05 1.92
CA ARG A 234 -1.38 -21.78 0.55
C ARG A 234 -2.21 -20.50 0.46
N GLN A 235 -3.16 -20.31 1.37
CA GLN A 235 -4.01 -19.13 1.38
C GLN A 235 -3.20 -17.84 1.59
N VAL A 236 -2.20 -17.87 2.47
CA VAL A 236 -1.29 -16.75 2.69
C VAL A 236 -0.50 -16.46 1.44
N ARG A 237 0.17 -17.46 0.84
CA ARG A 237 0.91 -17.32 -0.43
C ARG A 237 0.04 -16.62 -1.48
N ASP A 238 -1.16 -17.13 -1.69
CA ASP A 238 -2.10 -16.62 -2.68
C ASP A 238 -2.57 -15.19 -2.43
N LYS A 239 -2.70 -14.81 -1.15
CA LYS A 239 -3.09 -13.45 -0.73
C LYS A 239 -1.93 -12.48 -0.84
N VAL A 240 -0.71 -12.89 -0.49
CA VAL A 240 0.47 -12.00 -0.45
C VAL A 240 1.24 -11.95 -1.77
N ALA A 241 1.10 -12.92 -2.67
CA ALA A 241 1.80 -12.94 -3.95
C ALA A 241 1.67 -11.62 -4.75
N PRO A 242 0.49 -10.98 -4.87
CA PRO A 242 0.38 -9.71 -5.58
C PRO A 242 1.13 -8.55 -4.89
N ALA A 243 1.23 -8.59 -3.56
CA ALA A 243 2.01 -7.63 -2.78
C ALA A 243 3.52 -7.84 -2.98
N LEU A 244 3.98 -9.10 -3.00
CA LEU A 244 5.38 -9.42 -3.26
C LEU A 244 5.81 -9.05 -4.68
N ASP A 245 4.97 -9.33 -5.71
CA ASP A 245 5.23 -8.90 -7.09
C ASP A 245 5.38 -7.37 -7.19
N LEU A 246 4.57 -6.62 -6.43
CA LEU A 246 4.68 -5.17 -6.37
C LEU A 246 6.00 -4.70 -5.74
N LEU A 247 6.46 -5.37 -4.66
CA LEU A 247 7.75 -5.08 -4.03
C LEU A 247 8.93 -5.40 -4.96
N ALA A 248 8.87 -6.50 -5.70
CA ALA A 248 9.87 -6.88 -6.69
C ALA A 248 9.97 -5.82 -7.81
N ARG A 249 8.82 -5.36 -8.34
CA ARG A 249 8.76 -4.26 -9.31
C ARG A 249 9.31 -2.95 -8.77
N ALA A 250 9.10 -2.68 -7.49
CA ALA A 250 9.55 -1.47 -6.83
C ALA A 250 11.08 -1.37 -6.72
N ARG A 251 11.78 -2.51 -6.80
CA ARG A 251 13.24 -2.61 -6.62
C ARG A 251 13.72 -1.90 -5.35
N VAL A 252 12.91 -1.96 -4.29
CA VAL A 252 13.24 -1.33 -3.00
C VAL A 252 14.14 -2.28 -2.23
N LYS A 253 15.25 -1.76 -1.71
CA LYS A 253 16.10 -2.51 -0.78
C LYS A 253 15.26 -2.95 0.42
N GLY A 254 15.24 -4.25 0.71
CA GLY A 254 14.43 -4.80 1.80
C GLY A 254 13.15 -5.50 1.35
N ALA A 255 12.91 -5.69 0.05
CA ALA A 255 11.89 -6.62 -0.43
C ALA A 255 12.21 -8.08 -0.07
N ASP A 256 13.43 -8.54 -0.35
CA ASP A 256 13.86 -9.94 -0.12
C ASP A 256 13.63 -10.44 1.32
N PRO A 257 13.95 -9.67 2.38
CA PRO A 257 13.63 -10.05 3.76
C PRO A 257 12.15 -10.35 4.01
N VAL A 258 11.22 -9.72 3.28
CA VAL A 258 9.78 -9.92 3.45
C VAL A 258 9.32 -11.18 2.74
N GLU A 259 9.91 -11.51 1.59
CA GLU A 259 9.66 -12.79 0.92
C GLU A 259 10.18 -13.96 1.77
N ASP A 260 11.38 -13.83 2.32
CA ASP A 260 11.97 -14.75 3.29
C ASP A 260 11.11 -14.89 4.56
N GLU A 261 10.56 -13.77 5.09
CA GLU A 261 9.65 -13.79 6.24
C GLU A 261 8.39 -14.62 5.93
N VAL A 262 7.74 -14.40 4.77
CA VAL A 262 6.59 -15.21 4.33
C VAL A 262 6.97 -16.70 4.24
N ALA A 263 8.11 -17.00 3.61
CA ALA A 263 8.58 -18.37 3.45
C ALA A 263 8.88 -19.06 4.79
N GLU A 264 9.41 -18.33 5.78
CA GLU A 264 9.69 -18.85 7.11
C GLU A 264 8.40 -19.17 7.89
N HIS A 265 7.38 -18.31 7.82
CA HIS A 265 6.06 -18.61 8.40
C HIS A 265 5.44 -19.85 7.74
N MET A 266 5.51 -19.97 6.42
CA MET A 266 5.02 -21.14 5.69
C MET A 266 5.75 -22.43 6.11
N LEU A 267 7.08 -22.38 6.29
CA LEU A 267 7.86 -23.49 6.82
C LEU A 267 7.33 -23.93 8.19
N ARG A 268 7.16 -22.99 9.13
CA ARG A 268 6.69 -23.29 10.49
C ARG A 268 5.29 -23.92 10.52
N TRP A 269 4.34 -23.38 9.76
CA TRP A 269 2.98 -23.94 9.69
C TRP A 269 2.96 -25.31 9.04
N THR A 270 3.82 -25.53 8.04
CA THR A 270 3.91 -26.81 7.33
C THR A 270 4.54 -27.89 8.20
N ALA A 271 5.58 -27.55 8.95
CA ALA A 271 6.19 -28.41 9.95
C ALA A 271 5.14 -28.94 10.95
N ALA A 272 4.42 -28.02 11.60
CA ALA A 272 3.36 -28.36 12.56
C ALA A 272 2.21 -29.17 11.91
N TYR A 273 1.87 -28.89 10.66
CA TYR A 273 0.86 -29.64 9.91
C TYR A 273 1.27 -31.09 9.66
N VAL A 274 2.49 -31.32 9.18
CA VAL A 274 2.99 -32.67 8.88
C VAL A 274 3.08 -33.48 10.17
N GLU A 275 3.58 -32.88 11.26
CA GLU A 275 3.61 -33.52 12.57
C GLU A 275 2.21 -33.94 13.05
N ALA A 276 1.22 -33.06 12.91
CA ALA A 276 -0.14 -33.32 13.38
C ALA A 276 -0.98 -34.26 12.49
N THR A 277 -0.56 -34.53 11.25
CA THR A 277 -1.38 -35.25 10.25
C THR A 277 -0.69 -36.42 9.58
N GLY A 278 0.64 -36.49 9.60
CA GLY A 278 1.42 -37.44 8.79
C GLY A 278 1.29 -37.22 7.28
N ASN A 279 0.67 -36.12 6.81
CA ASN A 279 0.44 -35.89 5.39
C ASN A 279 1.66 -35.22 4.73
N PHE A 280 2.68 -36.05 4.44
CA PHE A 280 3.93 -35.63 3.81
C PHE A 280 3.75 -35.04 2.41
N VAL A 281 2.79 -35.55 1.62
CA VAL A 281 2.57 -35.11 0.24
C VAL A 281 2.15 -33.64 0.22
N GLU A 282 1.16 -33.29 1.04
CA GLU A 282 0.71 -31.90 1.09
C GLU A 282 1.73 -30.99 1.78
N GLY A 283 2.46 -31.49 2.78
CA GLY A 283 3.57 -30.75 3.38
C GLY A 283 4.66 -30.38 2.38
N LEU A 284 5.15 -31.36 1.61
CA LEU A 284 6.14 -31.13 0.55
C LEU A 284 5.65 -30.12 -0.48
N ARG A 285 4.36 -30.17 -0.85
CA ARG A 285 3.76 -29.21 -1.78
C ARG A 285 3.89 -27.78 -1.25
N VAL A 286 3.54 -27.52 0.01
CA VAL A 286 3.61 -26.18 0.60
C VAL A 286 5.06 -25.72 0.79
N LEU A 287 5.98 -26.62 1.14
CA LEU A 287 7.41 -26.28 1.24
C LEU A 287 8.02 -25.87 -0.11
N HIS A 288 7.65 -26.53 -1.21
CA HIS A 288 8.07 -26.08 -2.54
C HIS A 288 7.54 -24.68 -2.86
N MET A 289 6.29 -24.38 -2.49
CA MET A 289 5.76 -23.01 -2.63
C MET A 289 6.53 -21.98 -1.79
N ALA A 290 6.93 -22.34 -0.57
CA ALA A 290 7.77 -21.50 0.29
C ALA A 290 9.17 -21.33 -0.30
N ARG A 291 9.71 -22.36 -0.95
CA ARG A 291 11.02 -22.30 -1.61
C ARG A 291 11.05 -21.32 -2.77
N ASP A 292 9.98 -21.29 -3.57
CA ASP A 292 9.80 -20.33 -4.67
C ASP A 292 9.81 -18.87 -4.18
N LEU A 293 9.46 -18.64 -2.90
CA LEU A 293 9.40 -17.32 -2.27
C LEU A 293 10.65 -16.96 -1.45
N SER A 294 11.65 -17.84 -1.31
CA SER A 294 12.84 -17.53 -0.49
C SER A 294 14.04 -17.21 -1.36
N PRO A 295 14.24 -15.93 -1.75
CA PRO A 295 15.46 -15.52 -2.43
C PRO A 295 16.70 -15.65 -1.52
N GLY A 296 16.54 -15.57 -0.19
CA GLY A 296 17.64 -15.62 0.75
C GLY A 296 18.18 -17.02 0.98
N TYR A 297 19.51 -17.15 0.88
CA TYR A 297 20.22 -18.42 1.05
C TYR A 297 19.92 -19.11 2.39
N LYS A 298 19.79 -18.34 3.48
CA LYS A 298 19.56 -18.90 4.83
C LYS A 298 18.17 -19.54 4.97
N VAL A 299 17.13 -18.88 4.47
CA VAL A 299 15.75 -19.43 4.54
C VAL A 299 15.59 -20.55 3.50
N GLY A 300 16.10 -20.34 2.29
CA GLY A 300 16.09 -21.36 1.23
C GLY A 300 16.74 -22.68 1.66
N SER A 301 17.95 -22.64 2.24
CA SER A 301 18.65 -23.84 2.70
C SER A 301 17.92 -24.58 3.83
N ARG A 302 17.25 -23.85 4.73
CA ARG A 302 16.39 -24.46 5.77
C ARG A 302 15.18 -25.18 5.15
N ILE A 303 14.53 -24.57 4.15
CA ILE A 303 13.41 -25.18 3.43
C ILE A 303 13.89 -26.42 2.67
N ASP A 304 15.03 -26.34 1.98
CA ASP A 304 15.59 -27.46 1.22
C ASP A 304 15.95 -28.64 2.13
N SER A 305 16.57 -28.38 3.29
CA SER A 305 16.84 -29.41 4.31
C SER A 305 15.57 -30.10 4.76
N LEU A 306 14.50 -29.34 5.03
CA LEU A 306 13.24 -29.93 5.49
C LEU A 306 12.53 -30.73 4.38
N ILE A 307 12.61 -30.27 3.13
CA ILE A 307 12.10 -31.02 1.98
C ILE A 307 12.79 -32.40 1.91
N ASP A 308 14.10 -32.45 2.09
CA ASP A 308 14.86 -33.71 2.05
C ASP A 308 14.54 -34.62 3.25
N ASP A 309 14.37 -34.06 4.44
CA ASP A 309 13.91 -34.80 5.62
C ASP A 309 12.54 -35.42 5.40
N LEU A 310 11.56 -34.66 4.91
CA LEU A 310 10.20 -35.16 4.67
C LEU A 310 10.16 -36.22 3.56
N LYS A 311 11.00 -36.10 2.51
CA LYS A 311 11.14 -37.15 1.49
C LYS A 311 11.63 -38.46 2.08
N ARG A 312 12.64 -38.40 2.96
CA ARG A 312 13.17 -39.59 3.66
C ARG A 312 12.10 -40.23 4.56
N GLN A 313 11.42 -39.43 5.38
CA GLN A 313 10.35 -39.91 6.26
C GLN A 313 9.20 -40.55 5.48
N ARG A 314 8.77 -39.92 4.39
CA ARG A 314 7.75 -40.48 3.49
C ARG A 314 8.17 -41.85 2.95
N THR A 315 9.41 -41.97 2.48
CA THR A 315 9.95 -43.24 1.93
C THR A 315 9.98 -44.34 2.99
N GLN A 316 10.30 -44.00 4.24
CA GLN A 316 10.27 -44.94 5.36
C GLN A 316 8.85 -45.38 5.72
N ALA A 317 7.89 -44.45 5.72
CA ALA A 317 6.48 -44.74 5.99
C ALA A 317 5.81 -45.59 4.89
N GLU A 318 6.29 -45.51 3.64
CA GLU A 318 5.77 -46.30 2.51
C GLU A 318 6.35 -47.73 2.45
N ARG A 319 7.30 -48.11 3.33
CA ARG A 319 7.87 -49.47 3.33
C ARG A 319 6.82 -50.50 3.84
N PRO A 320 6.51 -51.55 3.06
CA PRO A 320 5.58 -52.60 3.50
C PRO A 320 6.11 -53.29 4.76
N GLY A 321 5.28 -53.36 5.80
CA GLY A 321 5.61 -53.98 7.09
C GLY A 321 5.87 -52.99 8.24
N THR A 322 5.97 -51.69 7.97
CA THR A 322 6.01 -50.66 9.03
C THR A 322 4.58 -50.25 9.36
N SER A 323 4.01 -50.71 10.47
CA SER A 323 2.73 -50.20 10.94
C SER A 323 2.90 -48.72 11.32
N ILE A 324 2.02 -47.83 10.83
CA ILE A 324 1.97 -46.42 11.26
C ILE A 324 1.81 -46.33 12.79
N VAL A 325 1.14 -47.32 13.38
CA VAL A 325 0.99 -47.43 14.83
C VAL A 325 2.35 -47.71 15.48
N ASP A 326 3.16 -48.63 14.95
CA ASP A 326 4.50 -48.94 15.51
C ASP A 326 5.46 -47.74 15.43
N MET A 327 5.32 -46.88 14.42
CA MET A 327 6.08 -45.62 14.31
C MET A 327 5.63 -44.56 15.33
N MET A 328 4.35 -44.53 15.71
CA MET A 328 3.82 -43.55 16.67
C MET A 328 3.86 -44.02 18.13
N THR A 329 3.87 -45.34 18.38
CA THR A 329 3.83 -45.92 19.74
C THR A 329 5.17 -46.44 20.26
N SER A 330 6.22 -46.47 19.44
CA SER A 330 7.58 -46.79 19.90
C SER A 330 8.19 -45.62 20.71
N SER A 331 7.67 -45.43 21.93
CA SER A 331 8.17 -44.48 22.94
C SER A 331 9.51 -44.90 23.55
N ASP A 332 9.95 -46.15 23.36
CA ASP A 332 11.09 -46.73 24.10
C ASP A 332 12.38 -46.89 23.28
N GLY A 333 12.49 -46.26 22.11
CA GLY A 333 13.70 -46.45 21.31
C GLY A 333 13.90 -45.57 20.07
N LEU A 334 13.19 -44.45 19.94
CA LEU A 334 13.58 -43.45 18.94
C LEU A 334 14.80 -42.69 19.49
N PRO A 335 15.96 -42.64 18.79
CA PRO A 335 17.10 -41.80 19.18
C PRO A 335 16.82 -40.30 18.96
N TYR A 336 15.56 -39.92 18.85
CA TYR A 336 15.11 -38.55 18.72
C TYR A 336 13.77 -38.46 19.44
N GLY A 337 13.77 -37.78 20.60
CA GLY A 337 12.86 -36.65 20.66
C GLY A 337 13.20 -35.84 19.40
N VAL A 338 12.36 -35.93 18.37
CA VAL A 338 12.46 -35.05 17.20
C VAL A 338 11.98 -33.69 17.71
N GLY A 339 12.75 -33.11 18.63
CA GLY A 339 12.92 -31.69 18.64
C GLY A 339 13.38 -31.40 17.23
N TRP A 340 12.45 -30.87 16.43
CA TRP A 340 12.79 -30.02 15.31
C TRP A 340 14.06 -29.28 15.69
N PRO A 341 15.09 -29.26 14.83
CA PRO A 341 16.37 -28.63 15.13
C PRO A 341 16.16 -27.38 15.98
N PRO A 342 16.90 -27.13 17.09
CA PRO A 342 16.58 -26.06 18.05
C PRO A 342 16.36 -24.67 17.43
N HIS A 343 16.77 -24.47 16.17
CA HIS A 343 16.52 -23.29 15.36
C HIS A 343 15.13 -23.22 14.68
N LEU A 344 14.26 -24.21 14.87
CA LEU A 344 12.90 -24.31 14.33
C LEU A 344 11.81 -24.23 15.41
N GLN A 345 12.18 -24.32 16.70
CA GLN A 345 11.32 -24.02 17.85
C GLN A 345 11.35 -22.52 18.18
#